data_AF-A0A832QFN1-F1
#
_entry.id   AF-A0A832QFN1-F1
#
_cell.length_a   1.000
_cell.length_b   1.000
_cell.length_c   1.000
_cell.angle_alpha   90.00
_cell.angle_beta   90.00
_cell.angle_gamma   90.00
#
_symmetry.space_group_name_H-M   'P 1'
#
loop_
_entity.id
_entity.type
_entity.pdbx_description
1 polymer ?
#
loop_
_entity_poly.entity_id
_entity_poly.type
_entity_poly.pdbx_seq_one_letter_code
_entity_poly.pdbx_strand_id
1 'polypeptide(L)'
;MKKVSKKGKTEEEQYKQLDLEIEEPFKNRFYKIKKDFDDVVIKLEVVKFLKDPLVWAALMAFLILTLYQVYIISTNINSLPTSLPIFKFYINPKNILTPKEMIYLYPIISTTISVPTFIFASRNYSREKHLTKLLLVSIIIAIISLTVILVNLVNN
;
A
#
# COMPACT_ATOMS: atom_id res chain seq x y z
N MET A 1 35.64 41.74 13.75
CA MET A 1 34.61 41.97 12.71
C MET A 1 35.01 41.16 11.47
N LYS A 2 34.09 40.34 10.91
CA LYS A 2 34.18 39.54 9.65
C LYS A 2 35.15 38.33 9.71
N LYS A 3 34.82 37.11 9.29
CA LYS A 3 33.73 36.55 8.45
C LYS A 3 33.45 35.09 8.86
N VAL A 4 32.17 34.74 8.93
CA VAL A 4 31.65 33.37 8.93
C VAL A 4 31.83 32.78 7.52
N SER A 5 32.40 31.58 7.38
CA SER A 5 32.37 30.80 6.13
C SER A 5 31.78 29.41 6.33
N LYS A 6 30.48 29.32 6.00
CA LYS A 6 29.77 28.27 5.26
C LYS A 6 30.20 26.79 5.42
N LYS A 7 29.24 26.01 5.95
CA LYS A 7 28.73 24.72 5.45
C LYS A 7 29.75 23.74 4.87
N GLY A 8 30.21 22.80 5.69
CA GLY A 8 30.61 21.48 5.24
C GLY A 8 29.38 20.61 5.07
N LYS A 9 29.04 20.28 3.81
CA LYS A 9 28.13 19.18 3.49
C LYS A 9 28.80 17.90 3.97
N THR A 10 28.06 17.04 4.66
CA THR A 10 28.48 15.66 4.92
C THR A 10 28.63 14.97 3.56
N GLU A 11 29.87 14.83 3.10
CA GLU A 11 30.19 14.05 1.91
C GLU A 11 29.88 12.60 2.23
N GLU A 12 29.01 11.99 1.41
CA GLU A 12 28.73 10.57 1.44
C GLU A 12 30.06 9.82 1.25
N GLU A 13 30.45 9.06 2.27
CA GLU A 13 31.65 8.22 2.26
C GLU A 13 31.59 7.28 1.06
N GLN A 14 32.26 7.67 -0.02
CA GLN A 14 32.54 6.78 -1.14
C GLN A 14 33.46 5.69 -0.61
N TYR A 15 33.01 4.44 -0.71
CA TYR A 15 33.81 3.26 -0.43
C TYR A 15 35.08 3.29 -1.29
N LYS A 16 36.17 3.83 -0.72
CA LYS A 16 37.53 3.75 -1.25
C LYS A 16 37.93 2.28 -1.25
N GLN A 17 37.79 1.63 -2.40
CA GLN A 17 38.46 0.35 -2.62
C GLN A 17 39.96 0.64 -2.71
N LEU A 18 40.67 0.30 -1.62
CA LEU A 18 42.13 0.25 -1.42
C LEU A 18 42.95 1.26 -2.24
N ASP A 19 43.51 2.29 -1.60
CA ASP A 19 44.46 3.34 -2.04
C ASP A 19 45.38 3.03 -3.24
N LEU A 20 44.78 2.70 -4.37
CA LEU A 20 45.37 2.48 -5.67
C LEU A 20 44.62 3.46 -6.56
N GLU A 21 45.33 4.46 -7.07
CA GLU A 21 44.87 5.45 -8.06
C GLU A 21 44.53 4.79 -9.41
N ILE A 22 43.87 3.64 -9.40
CA ILE A 22 43.38 2.97 -10.59
C ILE A 22 42.06 3.64 -10.94
N GLU A 23 42.05 4.38 -12.05
CA GLU A 23 40.83 4.93 -12.62
C GLU A 23 39.77 3.83 -12.71
N GLU A 24 38.59 4.10 -12.15
CA GLU A 24 37.46 3.18 -12.25
C GLU A 24 37.28 2.77 -13.72
N PRO A 25 37.24 1.47 -14.04
CA PRO A 25 37.09 1.02 -15.42
C PRO A 25 35.83 1.65 -16.00
N PHE A 26 35.88 2.13 -17.24
CA PHE A 26 34.76 2.81 -17.90
C PHE A 26 33.43 2.06 -17.73
N LYS A 27 33.47 0.73 -17.72
CA LYS A 27 32.34 -0.16 -17.47
C LYS A 27 31.63 0.12 -16.12
N ASN A 28 32.36 0.40 -15.03
CA ASN A 28 31.79 0.79 -13.74
C ASN A 28 31.16 2.19 -13.77
N ARG A 29 31.76 3.15 -14.50
CA ARG A 29 31.15 4.48 -14.69
C ARG A 29 29.85 4.37 -15.49
N PHE A 30 29.79 3.54 -16.54
CA PHE A 30 28.56 3.28 -17.29
C PHE A 30 27.46 2.62 -16.45
N TYR A 31 27.81 1.64 -15.59
CA TYR A 31 26.84 1.02 -14.69
C TYR A 31 26.31 2.00 -13.64
N LYS A 32 27.16 2.89 -13.08
CA LYS A 32 26.72 3.96 -12.17
C LYS A 32 25.74 4.91 -12.87
N ILE A 33 26.10 5.40 -14.06
CA ILE A 33 25.23 6.28 -14.85
C ILE A 33 23.91 5.59 -15.19
N LYS A 34 23.93 4.34 -15.66
CA LYS A 34 22.71 3.57 -15.95
C LYS A 34 21.81 3.43 -14.71
N LYS A 35 22.41 3.13 -13.55
CA LYS A 35 21.68 3.05 -12.28
C LYS A 35 21.06 4.39 -11.89
N ASP A 36 21.79 5.49 -12.03
CA ASP A 36 21.27 6.83 -11.73
C ASP A 36 20.10 7.20 -12.66
N PHE A 37 20.17 6.82 -13.95
CA PHE A 37 19.06 6.98 -14.89
C PHE A 37 17.84 6.14 -14.51
N ASP A 38 18.03 4.87 -14.17
CA ASP A 38 16.95 3.98 -13.73
C ASP A 38 16.27 4.55 -12.47
N ASP A 39 17.04 5.05 -11.49
CA ASP A 39 16.52 5.67 -10.27
C ASP A 39 15.73 6.96 -10.55
N VAL A 40 16.18 7.77 -11.52
CA VAL A 40 15.45 8.98 -11.95
C VAL A 40 14.13 8.61 -12.63
N VAL A 41 14.13 7.60 -13.50
CA VAL A 41 12.92 7.12 -14.16
C VAL A 41 11.90 6.62 -13.13
N ILE A 42 12.34 5.82 -12.16
CA ILE A 42 11.49 5.34 -11.07
C ILE A 42 10.93 6.52 -10.25
N LYS A 43 11.76 7.50 -9.89
CA LYS A 43 11.30 8.70 -9.15
C LYS A 43 10.25 9.48 -9.95
N LEU A 44 10.42 9.62 -11.26
CA LEU A 44 9.46 10.32 -12.13
C LEU A 44 8.13 9.55 -12.25
N GLU A 45 8.17 8.22 -12.32
CA GLU A 45 6.96 7.38 -12.33
C GLU A 45 6.17 7.51 -11.02
N VAL A 46 6.85 7.44 -9.88
CA VAL A 46 6.24 7.59 -8.55
C VAL A 46 5.62 8.98 -8.38
N VAL A 47 6.29 10.04 -8.84
CA VAL A 47 5.75 11.41 -8.77
C VAL A 47 4.50 11.59 -9.66
N LYS A 48 4.47 10.95 -10.85
CA LYS A 48 3.26 10.97 -11.70
C LYS A 48 2.09 10.24 -11.03
N PHE A 49 2.35 9.10 -10.41
CA PHE A 49 1.37 8.31 -9.66
C PHE A 49 0.79 9.10 -8.47
N LEU A 50 1.66 9.71 -7.65
CA LEU A 50 1.26 10.50 -6.48
C LEU A 50 0.52 11.80 -6.82
N LYS A 51 0.56 12.27 -8.07
CA LYS A 51 -0.22 13.45 -8.50
C LYS A 51 -1.65 13.12 -8.89
N ASP A 52 -2.01 11.84 -9.05
CA ASP A 52 -3.36 11.46 -9.47
C ASP A 52 -4.35 11.55 -8.28
N PRO A 53 -5.42 12.35 -8.38
CA PRO A 53 -6.44 12.43 -7.32
C PRO A 53 -7.10 11.08 -7.01
N LEU A 54 -7.22 10.19 -8.00
CA LEU A 54 -7.83 8.88 -7.80
C LEU A 54 -6.99 7.97 -6.90
N VAL A 55 -5.66 8.09 -7.00
CA VAL A 55 -4.73 7.35 -6.13
C VAL A 55 -4.92 7.79 -4.68
N TRP A 56 -5.04 9.10 -4.44
CA TRP A 56 -5.32 9.63 -3.12
C TRP A 56 -6.69 9.21 -2.60
N ALA A 57 -7.72 9.23 -3.45
CA ALA A 57 -9.04 8.76 -3.07
C ALA A 57 -9.02 7.28 -2.65
N ALA A 58 -8.34 6.43 -3.42
CA ALA A 58 -8.18 5.02 -3.09
C ALA A 58 -7.40 4.81 -1.78
N LEU A 59 -6.32 5.58 -1.58
CA LEU A 59 -5.48 5.48 -0.39
C LEU A 59 -6.24 5.91 0.86
N MET A 60 -6.97 7.03 0.79
CA MET A 60 -7.80 7.51 1.88
C MET A 60 -8.96 6.55 2.18
N ALA A 61 -9.64 6.04 1.15
CA ALA A 61 -10.69 5.05 1.31
C ALA A 61 -10.16 3.80 2.01
N PHE A 62 -9.01 3.28 1.56
CA PHE A 62 -8.36 2.12 2.17
C PHE A 62 -8.04 2.35 3.66
N LEU A 63 -7.37 3.45 3.99
CA LEU A 63 -6.99 3.74 5.38
C LEU A 63 -8.22 3.94 6.27
N ILE A 64 -9.15 4.82 5.88
CA ILE A 64 -10.30 5.19 6.70
C ILE A 64 -11.23 3.99 6.88
N LEU A 65 -11.58 3.28 5.80
CA LEU A 65 -12.52 2.16 5.89
C LEU A 65 -11.92 0.97 6.63
N THR A 66 -10.63 0.68 6.44
CA THR A 66 -9.98 -0.41 7.18
C THR A 66 -9.87 -0.07 8.67
N LEU A 67 -9.53 1.18 9.02
CA LEU A 67 -9.55 1.62 10.43
C LEU A 67 -10.96 1.56 11.02
N TYR A 68 -11.98 1.96 10.25
CA TYR A 68 -13.37 1.87 10.67
C TYR A 68 -13.82 0.41 10.89
N GLN A 69 -13.39 -0.52 10.02
CA GLN A 69 -13.60 -1.96 10.22
C GLN A 69 -12.98 -2.44 11.54
N VAL A 70 -11.74 -2.05 11.85
CA VAL A 70 -11.11 -2.42 13.14
C VAL A 70 -11.86 -1.80 14.32
N TYR A 71 -12.25 -0.54 14.20
CA TYR A 71 -12.99 0.19 15.23
C TYR A 71 -14.34 -0.47 15.56
N ILE A 72 -15.16 -0.77 14.56
CA ILE A 72 -16.49 -1.36 14.78
C ILE A 72 -16.39 -2.76 15.41
N ILE A 73 -15.37 -3.53 15.02
CA ILE A 73 -15.09 -4.84 15.63
C ILE A 73 -14.70 -4.67 17.09
N SER A 74 -13.73 -3.81 17.39
CA SER A 74 -13.22 -3.61 18.76
C SER A 74 -14.30 -3.14 19.74
N THR A 75 -15.25 -2.33 19.26
CA THR A 75 -16.33 -1.76 20.07
C THR A 75 -17.48 -2.74 20.31
N ASN A 76 -17.73 -3.67 19.38
CA ASN A 76 -18.89 -4.58 19.44
C ASN A 76 -18.51 -6.05 19.74
N ILE A 77 -17.22 -6.41 19.81
CA ILE A 77 -16.80 -7.82 19.99
C ILE A 77 -17.36 -8.50 21.26
N ASN A 78 -17.66 -7.70 22.29
CA ASN A 78 -18.21 -8.18 23.56
C ASN A 78 -19.74 -8.33 23.53
N SER A 79 -20.43 -7.54 22.71
CA SER A 79 -21.89 -7.61 22.54
C SER A 79 -22.32 -8.65 21.50
N LEU A 80 -21.41 -9.08 20.63
CA LEU A 80 -21.70 -10.06 19.59
C LEU A 80 -21.87 -11.49 20.13
N PRO A 81 -22.78 -12.29 19.53
CA PRO A 81 -22.98 -13.69 19.88
C PRO A 81 -21.72 -14.53 19.62
N THR A 82 -21.65 -15.71 20.23
CA THR A 82 -20.51 -16.63 20.09
C THR A 82 -20.26 -17.09 18.66
N SER A 83 -21.33 -17.19 17.85
CA SER A 83 -21.28 -17.58 16.44
C SER A 83 -21.99 -16.57 15.56
N LEU A 84 -21.37 -16.23 14.44
CA LEU A 84 -21.86 -15.25 13.48
C LEU A 84 -22.01 -15.84 12.08
N PRO A 85 -23.04 -15.40 11.33
CA PRO A 85 -23.30 -15.87 9.98
C PRO A 85 -22.43 -15.13 8.96
N ILE A 86 -21.13 -15.42 8.95
CA ILE A 86 -20.16 -14.80 8.02
C ILE A 86 -20.33 -15.42 6.62
N PHE A 87 -20.55 -16.73 6.53
CA PHE A 87 -20.58 -17.46 5.28
C PHE A 87 -22.01 -17.73 4.78
N LYS A 88 -22.75 -16.65 4.52
CA LYS A 88 -24.15 -16.72 4.03
C LYS A 88 -24.31 -17.36 2.64
N PHE A 89 -23.21 -17.73 1.99
CA PHE A 89 -23.18 -18.42 0.69
C PHE A 89 -23.40 -19.93 0.81
N TYR A 90 -23.24 -20.54 1.99
CA TYR A 90 -23.54 -21.96 2.16
C TYR A 90 -25.05 -22.19 2.37
N ILE A 91 -25.57 -23.27 1.77
CA ILE A 91 -26.97 -23.69 1.93
C ILE A 91 -27.21 -24.37 3.29
N ASN A 92 -26.20 -25.04 3.84
CA ASN A 92 -26.31 -25.78 5.10
C ASN A 92 -26.09 -24.84 6.31
N PRO A 93 -27.05 -24.70 7.25
CA PRO A 93 -26.95 -23.80 8.40
C PRO A 93 -25.70 -24.00 9.27
N LYS A 94 -25.22 -25.24 9.37
CA LYS A 94 -24.02 -25.57 10.15
C LYS A 94 -22.74 -24.92 9.60
N ASN A 95 -22.70 -24.64 8.30
CA ASN A 95 -21.54 -24.04 7.63
C ASN A 95 -21.65 -22.51 7.53
N ILE A 96 -22.81 -21.94 7.86
CA ILE A 96 -23.04 -20.49 7.86
C ILE A 96 -22.47 -19.86 9.14
N LEU A 97 -22.67 -20.55 10.27
CA LEU A 97 -22.26 -20.10 11.59
C LEU A 97 -20.77 -20.35 11.81
N THR A 98 -20.06 -19.28 12.15
CA THR A 98 -18.61 -19.30 12.40
C THR A 98 -18.29 -18.61 13.70
N PRO A 99 -17.21 -19.00 14.38
CA PRO A 99 -16.85 -18.37 15.65
C PRO A 99 -16.57 -16.88 15.44
N LYS A 100 -16.93 -16.06 16.42
CA LYS A 100 -16.85 -14.59 16.32
C LYS A 100 -15.44 -14.04 16.04
N GLU A 101 -14.38 -14.79 16.37
CA GLU A 101 -13.01 -14.38 16.04
C GLU A 101 -12.78 -14.25 14.53
N MET A 102 -13.56 -14.95 13.71
CA MET A 102 -13.47 -14.89 12.25
C MET A 102 -13.88 -13.52 11.67
N ILE A 103 -14.48 -12.62 12.45
CA ILE A 103 -14.78 -11.27 11.97
C ILE A 103 -13.50 -10.50 11.58
N TYR A 104 -12.36 -10.79 12.22
CA TYR A 104 -11.10 -10.14 11.87
C TYR A 104 -10.63 -10.46 10.44
N LEU A 105 -11.26 -11.43 9.76
CA LEU A 105 -11.03 -11.72 8.35
C LEU A 105 -11.33 -10.50 7.45
N TYR A 106 -12.33 -9.67 7.76
CA TYR A 106 -12.69 -8.51 6.94
C TYR A 106 -11.54 -7.48 6.80
N PRO A 107 -10.97 -6.94 7.90
CA PRO A 107 -9.84 -6.02 7.79
C PRO A 107 -8.57 -6.69 7.25
N ILE A 108 -8.36 -7.99 7.51
CA ILE A 108 -7.23 -8.75 6.95
C ILE A 108 -7.35 -8.84 5.43
N ILE A 109 -8.52 -9.22 4.90
CA ILE A 109 -8.76 -9.30 3.46
C ILE A 109 -8.59 -7.92 2.85
N SER A 110 -9.23 -6.88 3.41
CA SER A 110 -9.12 -5.49 2.93
C SER A 110 -7.64 -5.08 2.78
N THR A 111 -6.82 -5.34 3.80
CA THR A 111 -5.38 -5.03 3.76
C THR A 111 -4.63 -5.87 2.72
N THR A 112 -4.92 -7.17 2.68
CA THR A 112 -4.24 -8.12 1.79
C THR A 112 -4.55 -7.84 0.32
N ILE A 113 -5.73 -7.33 -0.01
CA ILE A 113 -6.06 -6.92 -1.39
C ILE A 113 -5.50 -5.54 -1.72
N SER A 114 -5.53 -4.58 -0.79
CA SER A 114 -5.14 -3.20 -1.08
C SER A 114 -3.63 -3.03 -1.24
N VAL A 115 -2.82 -3.61 -0.36
CA VAL A 115 -1.35 -3.46 -0.40
C VAL A 115 -0.74 -3.88 -1.76
N PRO A 116 -0.99 -5.11 -2.27
CA PRO A 116 -0.46 -5.50 -3.57
C PRO A 116 -1.04 -4.66 -4.69
N THR A 117 -2.32 -4.27 -4.61
CA THR A 117 -2.93 -3.37 -5.61
C THR A 117 -2.18 -2.05 -5.71
N PHE A 118 -1.79 -1.42 -4.59
CA PHE A 118 -0.99 -0.20 -4.64
C PHE A 118 0.41 -0.42 -5.23
N ILE A 119 1.06 -1.56 -4.94
CA ILE A 119 2.35 -1.91 -5.53
C ILE A 119 2.24 -2.09 -7.05
N PHE A 120 1.24 -2.83 -7.52
CA PHE A 120 0.99 -3.04 -8.94
C PHE A 120 0.56 -1.76 -9.66
N ALA A 121 -0.30 -0.95 -9.02
CA ALA A 121 -0.74 0.32 -9.55
C ALA A 121 0.43 1.29 -9.70
N SER A 122 1.32 1.39 -8.71
CA SER A 122 2.50 2.25 -8.79
C SER A 122 3.43 1.84 -9.93
N ARG A 123 3.73 0.54 -10.07
CA ARG A 123 4.62 0.02 -11.11
C ARG A 123 4.07 0.14 -12.53
N ASN A 124 2.76 -0.02 -12.71
CA ASN A 124 2.14 -0.05 -14.04
C ASN A 124 1.45 1.27 -14.43
N TYR A 125 1.47 2.29 -13.55
CA TYR A 125 0.77 3.56 -13.78
C TYR A 125 1.16 4.23 -15.10
N SER A 126 2.46 4.24 -15.42
CA SER A 126 2.95 4.87 -16.66
C SER A 126 2.77 3.99 -17.90
N ARG A 127 2.76 2.66 -17.75
CA ARG A 127 2.64 1.72 -18.86
C ARG A 127 1.19 1.55 -19.32
N GLU A 128 0.27 1.40 -18.36
CA GLU A 128 -1.13 1.06 -18.61
C GLU A 128 -2.06 1.89 -17.71
N LYS A 129 -2.17 3.18 -18.03
CA LYS A 129 -2.89 4.17 -17.21
C LYS A 129 -4.37 3.82 -16.98
N HIS A 130 -5.08 3.40 -18.03
CA HIS A 130 -6.51 3.08 -17.93
C HIS A 130 -6.77 1.85 -17.07
N LEU A 131 -5.96 0.79 -17.24
CA LEU A 131 -6.06 -0.42 -16.44
C LEU A 131 -5.76 -0.15 -14.96
N THR A 132 -4.74 0.66 -14.70
CA THR A 132 -4.39 1.08 -13.33
C THR A 132 -5.53 1.85 -12.67
N LYS A 133 -6.20 2.75 -13.40
CA LYS A 133 -7.37 3.48 -12.87
C LYS A 133 -8.55 2.55 -12.59
N LEU A 134 -8.83 1.60 -13.48
CA LEU A 134 -9.88 0.60 -13.26
C LEU A 134 -9.57 -0.23 -12.01
N LEU A 135 -8.32 -0.67 -11.84
CA LEU A 135 -7.88 -1.40 -10.66
C LEU A 135 -8.08 -0.59 -9.36
N LEU A 136 -7.75 0.71 -9.38
CA LEU A 136 -7.98 1.62 -8.24
C LEU A 136 -9.48 1.84 -7.94
N VAL A 137 -10.34 1.89 -8.94
CA VAL A 137 -11.80 1.97 -8.72
C VAL A 137 -12.33 0.66 -8.17
N SER A 138 -11.88 -0.48 -8.71
CA SER A 138 -12.28 -1.80 -8.27
C SER A 138 -11.94 -2.04 -6.80
N ILE A 139 -10.75 -1.62 -6.35
CA ILE A 139 -10.35 -1.78 -4.95
C ILE A 139 -11.18 -0.89 -4.02
N ILE A 140 -11.51 0.34 -4.42
CA ILE A 140 -12.41 1.22 -3.65
C ILE A 140 -13.76 0.53 -3.45
N ILE A 141 -14.36 0.03 -4.54
CA ILE A 141 -15.66 -0.65 -4.48
C ILE A 141 -15.57 -1.89 -3.57
N ALA A 142 -14.52 -2.70 -3.71
CA ALA A 142 -14.33 -3.89 -2.90
C ALA A 142 -14.25 -3.59 -1.39
N ILE A 143 -13.48 -2.56 -1.00
CA ILE A 143 -13.34 -2.17 0.42
C ILE A 143 -14.67 -1.62 0.96
N ILE A 144 -15.38 -0.81 0.17
CA ILE A 144 -16.71 -0.32 0.55
C ILE A 144 -17.66 -1.51 0.77
N SER A 145 -17.72 -2.46 -0.17
CA SER A 145 -18.57 -3.65 -0.04
C SER A 145 -18.22 -4.48 1.20
N LEU A 146 -16.94 -4.74 1.46
CA LEU A 146 -16.49 -5.44 2.67
C LEU A 146 -16.93 -4.71 3.94
N THR A 147 -16.83 -3.39 3.96
CA THR A 147 -17.24 -2.57 5.11
C THR A 147 -18.75 -2.62 5.32
N VAL A 148 -19.54 -2.51 4.25
CA VAL A 148 -21.01 -2.59 4.34
C VAL A 148 -21.46 -3.96 4.85
N ILE A 149 -20.83 -5.05 4.37
CA ILE A 149 -21.13 -6.40 4.84
C ILE A 149 -20.82 -6.52 6.35
N LEU A 150 -19.68 -6.00 6.80
CA LEU A 150 -19.31 -6.01 8.21
C LEU A 150 -20.30 -5.22 9.07
N VAL A 151 -20.69 -4.01 8.65
CA VAL A 151 -21.67 -3.19 9.37
C VAL A 151 -23.02 -3.91 9.48
N ASN A 152 -23.47 -4.54 8.39
CA ASN A 152 -24.72 -5.32 8.40
C ASN A 152 -24.62 -6.52 9.34
N LEU A 153 -23.45 -7.17 9.41
CA LEU A 153 -23.22 -8.31 10.30
C LEU A 153 -23.13 -7.92 11.78
N VAL A 154 -22.67 -6.70 12.09
CA VAL A 154 -22.60 -6.19 13.47
C VAL A 154 -23.94 -5.63 13.96
N ASN A 155 -24.73 -5.04 13.06
CA ASN A 155 -26.01 -4.41 13.39
C ASN A 155 -27.23 -5.35 13.35
N ASN A 156 -27.09 -6.56 12.80
CA ASN A 156 -28.10 -7.64 12.87
C ASN A 156 -27.88 -8.51 14.10
#